data_AF-A0A3F2V9T6-F1
#
_entry.id   AF-A0A3F2V9T6-F1
#
_cell.length_a   1.000
_cell.length_b   1.000
_cell.length_c   1.000
_cell.angle_alpha   90.00
_cell.angle_beta   90.00
_cell.angle_gamma   90.00
#
_symmetry.space_group_name_H-M   'P 1'
#
loop_
_entity.id
_entity.type
_entity.pdbx_description
1 polymer ?
#
loop_
_entity_poly.entity_id
_entity_poly.type
_entity_poly.pdbx_seq_one_letter_code
_entity_poly.pdbx_strand_id
1 'polypeptide(L)'
;MKKETLDELIACLPDDRTLFHYFKGQYAFLLLACAIREEQSINQLKKSPYQSLLKQPDIKKILARQGDGKVSAGLFKHPWRNDSQPFVLTVDTWGKHNQWQYQTTRKGCNLVLQLNFSEHHNRAYQRLVKPKEDYLFNYSGHPVMDREKRRLYRETLAWARIDLDLESNEALIEEIQSDWVRRARYCLQGIRKGDTPWYLDWCHCEPEAFVRYAENVLAPYNNIWPEAMLSAAIEFIHSELGICNIFYHTHECGGKVKQIRRDAPPRSLYSDLPKKFCFQITDKDPRFISDDRFYVRKKRHLKKINWYKLEL
;
A
#
# COMPACT_ATOMS: atom_id res chain seq x y z
N MET A 1 -13.04 -6.71 -10.63
CA MET A 1 -13.74 -6.13 -11.81
C MET A 1 -13.50 -6.94 -13.10
N LYS A 2 -14.22 -6.65 -14.19
CA LYS A 2 -13.95 -7.21 -15.54
C LYS A 2 -12.63 -6.65 -16.09
N LYS A 3 -11.96 -7.38 -16.97
CA LYS A 3 -10.62 -7.00 -17.47
C LYS A 3 -10.71 -5.77 -18.38
N GLU A 4 -11.72 -5.72 -19.23
CA GLU A 4 -11.96 -4.63 -20.18
C GLU A 4 -12.15 -3.30 -19.45
N THR A 5 -12.99 -3.29 -18.41
CA THR A 5 -13.21 -2.12 -17.56
C THR A 5 -11.93 -1.66 -16.84
N LEU A 6 -11.10 -2.61 -16.41
CA LEU A 6 -9.83 -2.28 -15.76
C LEU A 6 -8.83 -1.67 -16.76
N ASP A 7 -8.79 -2.19 -17.98
CA ASP A 7 -7.91 -1.70 -19.03
C ASP A 7 -8.32 -0.30 -19.49
N GLU A 8 -9.62 -0.04 -19.62
CA GLU A 8 -10.17 1.31 -19.87
C GLU A 8 -9.80 2.29 -18.75
N LEU A 9 -9.96 1.88 -17.49
CA LEU A 9 -9.57 2.71 -16.35
C LEU A 9 -8.09 3.06 -16.39
N ILE A 10 -7.22 2.08 -16.66
CA ILE A 10 -5.77 2.29 -16.73
C ILE A 10 -5.41 3.21 -17.91
N ALA A 11 -6.08 3.07 -19.06
CA ALA A 11 -5.85 3.92 -20.22
C ALA A 11 -6.24 5.38 -19.99
N CYS A 12 -7.14 5.66 -19.03
CA CYS A 12 -7.50 7.02 -18.63
C CYS A 12 -6.52 7.63 -17.63
N LEU A 13 -5.63 6.85 -17.01
CA LEU A 13 -4.66 7.36 -16.05
C LEU A 13 -3.48 8.03 -16.77
N PRO A 14 -2.82 9.02 -16.14
CA PRO A 14 -1.65 9.65 -16.72
C PRO A 14 -0.55 8.62 -17.05
N ASP A 15 -0.02 8.69 -18.26
CA ASP A 15 1.14 7.90 -18.69
C ASP A 15 2.47 8.47 -18.18
N ASP A 16 2.44 9.68 -17.63
CA ASP A 16 3.59 10.39 -17.10
C ASP A 16 4.09 9.82 -15.76
N ARG A 17 5.29 10.26 -15.37
CA ARG A 17 5.91 9.86 -14.11
C ARG A 17 5.20 10.49 -12.92
N THR A 18 4.33 9.72 -12.25
CA THR A 18 3.71 10.14 -10.98
C THR A 18 4.70 10.00 -9.83
N LEU A 19 5.09 11.15 -9.24
CA LEU A 19 5.99 11.21 -8.10
C LEU A 19 5.20 11.21 -6.79
N PHE A 20 5.63 10.38 -5.85
CA PHE A 20 5.09 10.35 -4.50
C PHE A 20 6.23 10.49 -3.50
N HIS A 21 6.13 11.45 -2.59
CA HIS A 21 7.13 11.68 -1.55
C HIS A 21 6.54 11.29 -0.21
N TYR A 22 7.29 10.50 0.57
CA TYR A 22 6.81 10.04 1.87
C TYR A 22 7.87 10.15 2.97
N PHE A 23 7.49 10.75 4.09
CA PHE A 23 8.21 10.64 5.36
C PHE A 23 7.36 9.93 6.41
N LYS A 24 8.03 9.37 7.43
CA LYS A 24 7.36 8.63 8.51
C LYS A 24 6.28 9.50 9.18
N GLY A 25 5.03 9.03 9.19
CA GLY A 25 3.93 9.75 9.78
C GLY A 25 3.17 10.71 8.86
N GLN A 26 3.59 10.90 7.60
CA GLN A 26 2.92 11.79 6.66
C GLN A 26 1.45 11.41 6.40
N TYR A 27 1.07 10.15 6.65
CA TYR A 27 -0.32 9.68 6.51
C TYR A 27 -1.35 10.53 7.27
N ALA A 28 -0.98 11.12 8.42
CA ALA A 28 -1.92 11.92 9.20
C ALA A 28 -2.30 13.22 8.48
N PHE A 29 -1.35 13.81 7.76
CA PHE A 29 -1.58 15.00 6.94
C PHE A 29 -2.51 14.66 5.78
N LEU A 30 -2.25 13.56 5.08
CA LEU A 30 -3.09 13.07 4.00
C LEU A 30 -4.53 12.87 4.48
N LEU A 31 -4.72 12.09 5.56
CA LEU A 31 -6.06 11.77 6.05
C LEU A 31 -6.82 13.01 6.54
N LEU A 32 -6.15 13.95 7.21
CA LEU A 32 -6.78 15.22 7.61
C LEU A 32 -7.13 16.08 6.39
N ALA A 33 -6.26 16.14 5.37
CA ALA A 33 -6.52 16.87 4.14
C ALA A 33 -7.72 16.29 3.37
N CYS A 34 -7.90 14.97 3.39
CA CYS A 34 -9.06 14.30 2.77
C CYS A 34 -10.35 14.48 3.60
N ALA A 35 -10.28 14.31 4.92
CA ALA A 35 -11.47 14.30 5.78
C ALA A 35 -12.08 15.70 6.04
N ILE A 36 -11.30 16.77 5.87
CA ILE A 36 -11.78 18.15 6.04
C ILE A 36 -12.35 18.65 4.72
N ARG A 37 -13.65 18.98 4.70
CA ARG A 37 -14.32 19.45 3.47
C ARG A 37 -13.98 20.91 3.11
N GLU A 38 -14.25 21.85 4.02
CA GLU A 38 -13.95 23.27 3.82
C GLU A 38 -13.22 23.82 5.05
N GLU A 39 -13.96 23.97 6.14
CA GLU A 39 -13.46 24.41 7.44
C GLU A 39 -14.13 23.58 8.54
N GLN A 40 -13.34 23.08 9.48
CA GLN A 40 -13.83 22.30 10.61
C GLN A 40 -13.20 22.79 11.90
N SER A 41 -13.98 22.78 12.98
CA SER A 41 -13.45 23.08 14.30
C SER A 41 -12.58 21.91 14.78
N ILE A 42 -11.50 22.23 15.51
CA ILE A 42 -10.64 21.21 16.14
C ILE A 42 -11.45 20.34 17.11
N ASN A 43 -12.48 20.91 17.75
CA ASN A 43 -13.36 20.16 18.65
C ASN A 43 -14.24 19.13 17.93
N GLN A 44 -14.68 19.41 16.69
CA GLN A 44 -15.37 18.41 15.87
C GLN A 44 -14.42 17.27 15.48
N LEU A 45 -13.19 17.60 15.05
CA LEU A 45 -12.19 16.59 14.71
C LEU A 45 -11.85 15.68 15.91
N LYS A 46 -11.77 16.23 17.12
CA LYS A 46 -11.58 15.46 18.36
C LYS A 46 -12.72 14.47 18.66
N LYS A 47 -13.92 14.71 18.14
CA LYS A 47 -15.09 13.82 18.28
C LYS A 47 -15.26 12.85 17.10
N SER A 48 -14.40 12.94 16.10
CA SER A 48 -14.42 12.11 14.90
C SER A 48 -13.49 10.89 15.01
N PRO A 49 -13.56 9.94 14.07
CA PRO A 49 -12.57 8.87 13.93
C PRO A 49 -11.12 9.35 13.80
N TYR A 50 -10.91 10.61 13.38
CA TYR A 50 -9.60 11.21 13.11
C TYR A 50 -8.91 11.82 14.35
N GLN A 51 -9.52 11.73 15.53
CA GLN A 51 -8.99 12.34 16.76
C GLN A 51 -7.55 11.90 17.11
N SER A 52 -7.16 10.69 16.75
CA SER A 52 -5.83 10.13 17.01
C SER A 52 -4.75 10.83 16.17
N LEU A 53 -5.10 11.32 14.99
CA LEU A 53 -4.20 12.05 14.10
C LEU A 53 -3.75 13.38 14.72
N LEU A 54 -4.66 14.05 15.45
CA LEU A 54 -4.37 15.30 16.17
C LEU A 54 -3.32 15.14 17.27
N LYS A 55 -3.03 13.90 17.69
CA LYS A 55 -2.04 13.61 18.73
C LYS A 55 -0.62 13.50 18.16
N GLN A 56 -0.47 13.40 16.84
CA GLN A 56 0.83 13.25 16.21
C GLN A 56 1.69 14.51 16.39
N PRO A 57 3.01 14.39 16.69
CA PRO A 57 3.85 15.55 17.02
C PRO A 57 3.84 16.67 15.97
N ASP A 58 3.93 16.34 14.68
CA ASP A 58 3.99 17.35 13.63
C ASP A 58 2.63 18.03 13.40
N ILE A 59 1.52 17.29 13.55
CA ILE A 59 0.16 17.87 13.54
C ILE A 59 -0.03 18.80 14.75
N LYS A 60 0.39 18.40 15.96
CA LYS A 60 0.31 19.25 17.16
C LYS A 60 1.02 20.59 16.97
N LYS A 61 2.21 20.58 16.37
CA LYS A 61 2.99 21.81 16.09
C LYS A 61 2.23 22.75 15.16
N ILE A 62 1.54 22.22 14.16
CA ILE A 62 0.73 23.00 13.22
C ILE A 62 -0.49 23.59 13.94
N LEU A 63 -1.21 22.77 14.71
CA LEU A 63 -2.40 23.20 15.44
C LEU A 63 -2.09 24.25 16.51
N ALA A 64 -0.92 24.18 17.16
CA ALA A 64 -0.51 25.16 18.17
C ALA A 64 -0.31 26.58 17.60
N ARG A 65 -0.19 26.72 16.27
CA ARG A 65 -0.08 28.02 15.58
C ARG A 65 -1.44 28.56 15.14
N GLN A 66 -2.52 27.81 15.31
CA GLN A 66 -3.88 28.24 14.95
C GLN A 66 -4.54 28.93 16.14
N GLY A 67 -4.99 30.17 15.94
CA GLY A 67 -5.53 31.01 17.01
C GLY A 67 -7.06 30.93 17.18
N ASP A 68 -7.79 30.53 16.14
CA ASP A 68 -9.26 30.58 16.10
C ASP A 68 -9.94 29.22 16.37
N GLY A 69 -9.15 28.16 16.57
CA GLY A 69 -9.64 26.82 16.86
C GLY A 69 -10.24 26.09 15.65
N LYS A 70 -10.01 26.59 14.43
CA LYS A 70 -10.50 26.00 13.18
C LYS A 70 -9.35 25.61 12.26
N VAL A 71 -9.63 24.70 11.33
CA VAL A 71 -8.68 24.22 10.34
C VAL A 71 -9.37 23.95 9.02
N SER A 72 -8.66 24.20 7.92
CA SER A 72 -9.05 23.82 6.57
C SER A 72 -8.14 22.72 6.04
N ALA A 73 -8.59 22.02 4.99
CA ALA A 73 -7.79 20.98 4.34
C ALA A 73 -6.43 21.51 3.85
N GLY A 74 -6.39 22.77 3.39
CA GLY A 74 -5.19 23.43 2.88
C GLY A 74 -4.03 23.46 3.88
N LEU A 75 -4.32 23.49 5.18
CA LEU A 75 -3.32 23.48 6.24
C LEU A 75 -2.48 22.19 6.27
N PHE A 76 -3.03 21.09 5.76
CA PHE A 76 -2.40 19.78 5.76
C PHE A 76 -1.92 19.35 4.36
N LYS A 77 -2.17 20.17 3.33
CA LYS A 77 -1.68 19.90 1.97
C LYS A 77 -0.17 20.14 1.89
N HIS A 78 0.50 19.34 1.06
CA HIS A 78 1.93 19.46 0.73
C HIS A 78 2.88 19.49 1.95
N PRO A 79 2.77 18.56 2.92
CA PRO A 79 3.74 18.48 3.99
C PRO A 79 5.11 18.11 3.41
N TRP A 80 6.16 18.79 3.87
CA TRP A 80 7.52 18.52 3.42
C TRP A 80 8.48 18.33 4.59
N ARG A 81 9.37 17.34 4.47
CA ARG A 81 10.53 17.15 5.31
C ARG A 81 11.73 16.75 4.46
N ASN A 82 12.93 17.10 4.92
CA ASN A 82 14.16 16.79 4.20
C ASN A 82 14.51 15.29 4.20
N ASP A 83 13.91 14.50 5.10
CA ASP A 83 14.07 13.05 5.17
C ASP A 83 13.03 12.27 4.36
N SER A 84 12.16 12.98 3.62
CA SER A 84 11.19 12.37 2.68
C SER A 84 11.88 11.50 1.64
N GLN A 85 11.36 10.28 1.46
CA GLN A 85 11.81 9.37 0.43
C GLN A 85 10.97 9.56 -0.84
N PRO A 86 11.61 9.73 -2.02
CA PRO A 86 10.90 9.79 -3.29
C PRO A 86 10.57 8.40 -3.83
N PHE A 87 9.37 8.26 -4.38
CA PHE A 87 8.84 7.08 -5.04
C PHE A 87 8.27 7.42 -6.41
N VAL A 88 8.15 6.41 -7.25
CA VAL A 88 7.42 6.48 -8.51
C VAL A 88 6.22 5.56 -8.42
N LEU A 89 5.02 6.11 -8.59
CA LEU A 89 3.79 5.33 -8.64
C LEU A 89 3.54 4.86 -10.06
N THR A 90 3.19 3.59 -10.21
CA THR A 90 2.70 3.02 -11.46
C THR A 90 1.54 2.08 -11.19
N VAL A 91 0.80 1.78 -12.26
CA VAL A 91 -0.33 0.86 -12.20
C VAL A 91 -0.10 -0.37 -13.07
N ASP A 92 -0.64 -1.50 -12.62
CA ASP A 92 -0.73 -2.76 -13.34
C ASP A 92 -2.03 -3.48 -12.95
N THR A 93 -2.15 -4.75 -13.32
CA THR A 93 -3.33 -5.58 -13.09
C THR A 93 -2.95 -6.88 -12.40
N TRP A 94 -3.87 -7.39 -11.58
CA TRP A 94 -3.73 -8.69 -10.95
C TRP A 94 -5.02 -9.49 -11.08
N GLY A 95 -4.89 -10.79 -11.32
CA GLY A 95 -6.03 -11.68 -11.36
C GLY A 95 -6.50 -12.01 -12.77
N LYS A 96 -7.34 -13.05 -12.83
CA LYS A 96 -8.08 -13.50 -14.01
C LYS A 96 -9.39 -14.12 -13.51
N HIS A 97 -10.12 -14.80 -14.39
CA HIS A 97 -11.37 -15.48 -14.02
C HIS A 97 -11.23 -16.49 -12.85
N ASN A 98 -10.05 -17.09 -12.63
CA ASN A 98 -9.84 -18.09 -11.58
C ASN A 98 -9.35 -17.49 -10.25
N GLN A 99 -10.26 -16.97 -9.45
CA GLN A 99 -9.95 -16.33 -8.16
C GLN A 99 -9.13 -17.17 -7.16
N TRP A 100 -9.12 -18.50 -7.25
CA TRP A 100 -8.40 -19.34 -6.28
C TRP A 100 -6.89 -19.29 -6.52
N GLN A 101 -6.49 -19.34 -7.79
CA GLN A 101 -5.10 -19.19 -8.20
C GLN A 101 -4.59 -17.79 -7.91
N TYR A 102 -5.46 -16.79 -8.04
CA TYR A 102 -5.11 -15.37 -7.88
C TYR A 102 -5.42 -14.79 -6.50
N GLN A 103 -5.96 -15.59 -5.57
CA GLN A 103 -6.29 -15.18 -4.21
C GLN A 103 -7.06 -13.84 -4.14
N THR A 104 -8.10 -13.70 -4.96
CA THR A 104 -8.99 -12.52 -4.99
C THR A 104 -10.26 -12.78 -4.20
N THR A 105 -10.91 -11.70 -3.74
CA THR A 105 -12.14 -11.77 -2.93
C THR A 105 -13.34 -12.25 -3.74
N ARG A 106 -13.44 -11.76 -4.98
CA ARG A 106 -14.42 -12.20 -6.00
C ARG A 106 -13.70 -12.54 -7.31
N LYS A 107 -14.43 -13.08 -8.29
CA LYS A 107 -13.91 -13.36 -9.63
C LYS A 107 -13.57 -12.06 -10.38
N GLY A 108 -12.49 -12.09 -11.15
CA GLY A 108 -12.08 -10.99 -12.02
C GLY A 108 -10.67 -10.51 -11.73
N CYS A 109 -10.41 -9.26 -12.09
CA CYS A 109 -9.12 -8.61 -11.93
C CYS A 109 -9.20 -7.50 -10.89
N ASN A 110 -8.05 -7.13 -10.33
CA ASN A 110 -7.85 -6.01 -9.44
C ASN A 110 -6.88 -5.05 -10.12
N LEU A 111 -7.08 -3.76 -9.87
CA LEU A 111 -6.08 -2.74 -10.13
C LEU A 111 -4.91 -2.94 -9.15
N VAL A 112 -3.69 -2.77 -9.63
CA VAL A 112 -2.51 -2.81 -8.77
C VAL A 112 -1.86 -1.44 -8.78
N LEU A 113 -1.67 -0.86 -7.60
CA LEU A 113 -0.80 0.30 -7.42
C LEU A 113 0.57 -0.18 -6.96
N GLN A 114 1.61 0.19 -7.69
CA GLN A 114 3.00 -0.14 -7.41
C GLN A 114 3.73 1.07 -6.83
N LEU A 115 4.36 0.89 -5.68
CA LEU A 115 5.25 1.87 -5.06
C LEU A 115 6.69 1.52 -5.42
N ASN A 116 7.24 2.20 -6.41
CA ASN A 116 8.57 1.90 -6.94
C ASN A 116 9.62 2.82 -6.36
N PHE A 117 10.84 2.31 -6.25
CA PHE A 117 11.99 3.06 -5.77
C PHE A 117 12.35 4.22 -6.70
N SER A 118 13.09 5.18 -6.15
CA SER A 118 13.75 6.21 -6.93
C SER A 118 14.99 5.69 -7.66
N GLU A 119 15.48 6.48 -8.60
CA GLU A 119 16.74 6.20 -9.29
C GLU A 119 17.94 6.21 -8.32
N HIS A 120 17.87 7.02 -7.25
CA HIS A 120 18.93 7.05 -6.24
C HIS A 120 19.11 5.68 -5.59
N HIS A 121 18.00 5.03 -5.19
CA HIS A 121 18.03 3.68 -4.67
C HIS A 121 18.54 2.69 -5.73
N ASN A 122 18.01 2.74 -6.96
CA ASN A 122 18.39 1.78 -8.01
C ASN A 122 19.89 1.80 -8.32
N ARG A 123 20.51 2.98 -8.42
CA ARG A 123 21.96 3.07 -8.62
C ARG A 123 22.74 2.45 -7.47
N ALA A 124 22.31 2.68 -6.23
CA ALA A 124 22.96 2.10 -5.06
C ALA A 124 22.80 0.56 -5.02
N TYR A 125 21.61 0.07 -5.36
CA TYR A 125 21.32 -1.36 -5.50
C TYR A 125 22.20 -2.00 -6.59
N GLN A 126 22.26 -1.43 -7.79
CA GLN A 126 23.10 -1.92 -8.88
C GLN A 126 24.59 -1.92 -8.52
N ARG A 127 25.07 -0.87 -7.84
CA ARG A 127 26.48 -0.76 -7.43
C ARG A 127 26.87 -1.75 -6.34
N LEU A 128 26.02 -1.92 -5.33
CA LEU A 128 26.34 -2.69 -4.13
C LEU A 128 25.94 -4.16 -4.23
N VAL A 129 24.75 -4.44 -4.78
CA VAL A 129 24.21 -5.79 -4.90
C VAL A 129 24.58 -6.44 -6.22
N LYS A 130 24.67 -5.66 -7.32
CA LYS A 130 25.06 -6.17 -8.65
C LYS A 130 24.22 -7.40 -9.06
N PRO A 131 22.88 -7.26 -9.19
CA PRO A 131 22.03 -8.38 -9.54
C PRO A 131 22.39 -8.96 -10.93
N LYS A 132 22.29 -10.29 -11.07
CA LYS A 132 22.46 -10.99 -12.35
C LYS A 132 21.15 -11.04 -13.14
N GLU A 133 20.06 -11.21 -12.41
CA GLU A 133 18.72 -11.40 -12.93
C GLU A 133 17.81 -10.26 -12.50
N ASP A 134 16.78 -10.02 -13.30
CA ASP A 134 15.64 -9.23 -12.87
C ASP A 134 14.92 -9.99 -11.72
N TYR A 135 14.24 -9.25 -10.83
CA TYR A 135 13.47 -9.84 -9.72
C TYR A 135 14.29 -10.60 -8.65
N LEU A 136 15.51 -10.16 -8.32
CA LEU A 136 16.29 -10.75 -7.21
C LEU A 136 15.46 -10.86 -5.91
N PHE A 137 14.86 -9.74 -5.48
CA PHE A 137 14.02 -9.71 -4.28
C PHE A 137 12.52 -9.76 -4.57
N ASN A 138 12.10 -9.39 -5.76
CA ASN A 138 10.71 -9.50 -6.19
C ASN A 138 10.41 -10.93 -6.67
N TYR A 139 9.15 -11.33 -6.67
CA TYR A 139 8.76 -12.59 -7.33
C TYR A 139 8.18 -12.26 -8.70
N SER A 140 8.67 -12.91 -9.76
CA SER A 140 8.19 -12.68 -11.13
C SER A 140 6.70 -12.97 -11.32
N GLY A 141 6.13 -13.82 -10.45
CA GLY A 141 4.70 -14.10 -10.40
C GLY A 141 3.88 -13.08 -9.60
N HIS A 142 4.48 -12.03 -9.04
CA HIS A 142 3.80 -10.95 -8.31
C HIS A 142 3.69 -9.68 -9.19
N PRO A 143 2.75 -8.76 -8.91
CA PRO A 143 2.48 -7.62 -9.77
C PRO A 143 3.47 -6.48 -9.50
N VAL A 144 4.74 -6.75 -9.73
CA VAL A 144 5.84 -5.79 -9.67
C VAL A 144 6.08 -5.20 -11.06
N MET A 145 6.77 -4.07 -11.12
CA MET A 145 7.04 -3.41 -12.39
C MET A 145 7.82 -4.36 -13.31
N ASP A 146 7.29 -4.51 -14.52
CA ASP A 146 7.90 -5.29 -15.58
C ASP A 146 8.79 -4.38 -16.45
N ARG A 147 10.03 -4.82 -16.67
CA ARG A 147 11.04 -4.08 -17.41
C ARG A 147 10.67 -3.87 -18.88
N GLU A 148 9.95 -4.82 -19.47
CA GLU A 148 9.52 -4.73 -20.87
C GLU A 148 8.34 -3.79 -21.06
N LYS A 149 7.54 -3.55 -20.00
CA LYS A 149 6.26 -2.83 -20.10
C LYS A 149 6.36 -1.32 -19.89
N ARG A 150 7.50 -0.77 -19.46
CA ARG A 150 7.62 0.66 -19.15
C ARG A 150 8.98 1.24 -19.55
N ARG A 151 8.95 2.41 -20.19
CA ARG A 151 10.13 3.19 -20.63
C ARG A 151 11.09 3.54 -19.50
N LEU A 152 10.59 3.72 -18.28
CA LEU A 152 11.37 4.07 -17.09
C LEU A 152 11.22 2.99 -16.02
N TYR A 153 12.03 1.94 -16.15
CA TYR A 153 12.02 0.83 -15.19
C TYR A 153 12.52 1.25 -13.80
N ARG A 154 11.79 0.87 -12.75
CA ARG A 154 12.17 1.00 -11.35
C ARG A 154 11.82 -0.27 -10.61
N GLU A 155 12.69 -0.65 -9.68
CA GLU A 155 12.41 -1.77 -8.80
C GLU A 155 11.21 -1.44 -7.90
N THR A 156 10.31 -2.39 -7.72
CA THR A 156 9.13 -2.21 -6.86
C THR A 156 9.49 -2.48 -5.41
N LEU A 157 9.26 -1.50 -4.53
CA LEU A 157 9.39 -1.67 -3.07
C LEU A 157 8.18 -2.43 -2.52
N ALA A 158 6.98 -1.98 -2.89
CA ALA A 158 5.72 -2.50 -2.38
C ALA A 158 4.61 -2.34 -3.42
N TRP A 159 3.51 -3.05 -3.24
CA TRP A 159 2.33 -2.93 -4.09
C TRP A 159 1.04 -3.11 -3.28
N ALA A 160 -0.05 -2.56 -3.80
CA ALA A 160 -1.41 -2.73 -3.28
C ALA A 160 -2.33 -3.29 -4.36
N ARG A 161 -3.11 -4.33 -4.03
CA ARG A 161 -4.19 -4.83 -4.88
C ARG A 161 -5.50 -4.15 -4.48
N ILE A 162 -6.19 -3.57 -5.44
CA ILE A 162 -7.40 -2.78 -5.24
C ILE A 162 -8.49 -3.34 -6.16
N ASP A 163 -9.58 -3.83 -5.57
CA ASP A 163 -10.83 -4.05 -6.32
C ASP A 163 -11.74 -2.85 -6.05
N LEU A 164 -12.54 -2.43 -7.01
CA LEU A 164 -13.37 -1.25 -6.86
C LEU A 164 -14.60 -1.33 -7.74
N ASP A 165 -15.52 -0.42 -7.44
CA ASP A 165 -16.73 -0.19 -8.18
C ASP A 165 -17.08 1.30 -8.13
N LEU A 166 -17.01 1.95 -9.30
CA LEU A 166 -17.23 3.40 -9.42
C LEU A 166 -18.68 3.79 -9.14
N GLU A 167 -19.64 2.94 -9.49
CA GLU A 167 -21.08 3.20 -9.29
C GLU A 167 -21.46 3.25 -7.82
N SER A 168 -20.96 2.31 -7.01
CA SER A 168 -21.19 2.30 -5.57
C SER A 168 -20.28 3.26 -4.79
N ASN A 169 -19.32 3.92 -5.45
CA ASN A 169 -18.32 4.78 -4.81
C ASN A 169 -17.56 4.03 -3.71
N GLU A 170 -17.16 2.78 -4.00
CA GLU A 170 -16.48 1.88 -3.06
C GLU A 170 -15.21 1.26 -3.67
N ALA A 171 -14.18 1.14 -2.84
CA ALA A 171 -12.98 0.39 -3.15
C ALA A 171 -12.67 -0.58 -2.00
N LEU A 172 -12.06 -1.72 -2.33
CA LEU A 172 -11.50 -2.68 -1.40
C LEU A 172 -10.00 -2.80 -1.65
N ILE A 173 -9.21 -2.33 -0.69
CA ILE A 173 -7.79 -2.68 -0.62
C ILE A 173 -7.70 -4.13 -0.16
N GLU A 174 -7.45 -5.00 -1.14
CA GLU A 174 -7.43 -6.43 -0.96
C GLU A 174 -6.19 -6.88 -0.19
N GLU A 175 -5.06 -6.23 -0.47
CA GLU A 175 -3.76 -6.60 0.06
C GLU A 175 -2.74 -5.49 -0.19
N ILE A 176 -1.80 -5.34 0.75
CA ILE A 176 -0.53 -4.64 0.51
C ILE A 176 0.62 -5.58 0.88
N GLN A 177 1.69 -5.58 0.08
CA GLN A 177 2.86 -6.42 0.34
C GLN A 177 4.15 -5.74 -0.10
N SER A 178 5.27 -6.25 0.43
CA SER A 178 6.63 -5.92 0.01
C SER A 178 7.48 -7.19 0.02
N ASP A 179 7.70 -7.76 -1.17
CA ASP A 179 8.67 -8.85 -1.32
C ASP A 179 10.08 -8.37 -1.05
N TRP A 180 10.39 -7.16 -1.53
CA TRP A 180 11.70 -6.55 -1.40
C TRP A 180 12.21 -6.54 0.04
N VAL A 181 11.46 -5.92 0.95
CA VAL A 181 11.84 -5.79 2.37
C VAL A 181 11.90 -7.16 3.04
N ARG A 182 10.95 -8.05 2.72
CA ARG A 182 10.89 -9.40 3.30
C ARG A 182 12.10 -10.24 2.89
N ARG A 183 12.41 -10.31 1.60
CA ARG A 183 13.52 -11.10 1.07
C ARG A 183 14.86 -10.50 1.46
N ALA A 184 15.06 -9.19 1.33
CA ALA A 184 16.32 -8.54 1.73
C ALA A 184 16.62 -8.76 3.22
N ARG A 185 15.60 -8.73 4.08
CA ARG A 185 15.76 -9.06 5.52
C ARG A 185 16.15 -10.51 5.74
N TYR A 186 15.51 -11.46 5.05
CA TYR A 186 15.86 -12.88 5.13
C TYR A 186 17.31 -13.11 4.72
N CYS A 187 17.74 -12.48 3.63
CA CYS A 187 19.11 -12.50 3.12
C CYS A 187 20.12 -11.97 4.16
N LEU A 188 19.85 -10.79 4.74
CA LEU A 188 20.69 -10.20 5.79
C LEU A 188 20.80 -11.10 7.03
N GLN A 189 19.71 -11.75 7.43
CA GLN A 189 19.72 -12.69 8.55
C GLN A 189 20.57 -13.93 8.27
N GLY A 190 20.51 -14.47 7.04
CA GLY A 190 21.35 -15.59 6.63
C GLY A 190 22.84 -15.26 6.68
N ILE A 191 23.24 -14.09 6.13
CA ILE A 191 24.65 -13.63 6.20
C ILE A 191 25.14 -13.59 7.64
N ARG A 192 24.35 -12.99 8.54
CA ARG A 192 24.72 -12.83 9.96
C ARG A 192 24.84 -14.16 10.71
N LYS A 193 24.21 -15.22 10.20
CA LYS A 193 24.32 -16.58 10.76
C LYS A 193 25.47 -17.38 10.16
N GLY A 194 26.17 -16.83 9.16
CA GLY A 194 27.21 -17.56 8.42
C GLY A 194 26.65 -18.57 7.42
N ASP A 195 25.35 -18.50 7.11
CA ASP A 195 24.79 -19.30 6.03
C ASP A 195 25.39 -18.84 4.69
N THR A 196 25.51 -19.74 3.70
CA THR A 196 25.69 -19.32 2.30
C THR A 196 24.30 -19.12 1.71
N PRO A 197 23.81 -17.88 1.59
CA PRO A 197 22.43 -17.67 1.24
C PRO A 197 22.22 -17.85 -0.27
N TRP A 198 21.11 -18.49 -0.63
CA TRP A 198 20.67 -18.79 -2.00
C TRP A 198 20.71 -17.60 -2.97
N TYR A 199 20.69 -16.35 -2.48
CA TYR A 199 20.70 -15.16 -3.33
C TYR A 199 22.08 -14.84 -3.91
N LEU A 200 23.19 -15.39 -3.36
CA LEU A 200 24.53 -15.17 -3.90
C LEU A 200 24.68 -15.74 -5.32
N ASP A 201 23.88 -16.75 -5.67
CA ASP A 201 23.84 -17.26 -7.04
C ASP A 201 23.26 -16.23 -8.01
N TRP A 202 22.43 -15.30 -7.52
CA TRP A 202 21.65 -14.36 -8.31
C TRP A 202 22.21 -12.93 -8.27
N CYS A 203 23.35 -12.72 -7.63
CA CYS A 203 24.04 -11.44 -7.57
C CYS A 203 25.56 -11.60 -7.61
N HIS A 204 26.30 -10.52 -7.90
CA HIS A 204 27.76 -10.51 -7.96
C HIS A 204 28.40 -9.73 -6.80
N CYS A 205 27.68 -9.59 -5.68
CA CYS A 205 28.19 -8.87 -4.52
C CYS A 205 28.74 -9.79 -3.44
N GLU A 206 29.81 -9.34 -2.79
CA GLU A 206 30.27 -9.92 -1.54
C GLU A 206 29.26 -9.68 -0.40
N PRO A 207 29.19 -10.56 0.61
CA PRO A 207 28.29 -10.41 1.76
C PRO A 207 28.36 -9.03 2.43
N GLU A 208 29.54 -8.44 2.58
CA GLU A 208 29.72 -7.13 3.20
C GLU A 208 29.09 -6.00 2.35
N ALA A 209 29.13 -6.13 1.02
CA ALA A 209 28.48 -5.17 0.13
C ALA A 209 26.96 -5.27 0.24
N PHE A 210 26.43 -6.50 0.38
CA PHE A 210 25.01 -6.70 0.66
C PHE A 210 24.60 -6.10 2.01
N VAL A 211 25.37 -6.34 3.07
CA VAL A 211 25.11 -5.76 4.39
C VAL A 211 25.05 -4.24 4.32
N ARG A 212 26.02 -3.60 3.64
CA ARG A 212 26.00 -2.14 3.40
C ARG A 212 24.75 -1.68 2.66
N TYR A 213 24.30 -2.43 1.66
CA TYR A 213 23.06 -2.12 0.95
C TYR A 213 21.85 -2.20 1.91
N ALA A 214 21.69 -3.31 2.62
CA ALA A 214 20.54 -3.53 3.49
C ALA A 214 20.48 -2.51 4.64
N GLU A 215 21.62 -2.18 5.25
CA GLU A 215 21.69 -1.33 6.44
C GLU A 215 21.75 0.17 6.13
N ASN A 216 22.37 0.58 5.02
CA ASN A 216 22.55 2.01 4.72
C ASN A 216 21.63 2.52 3.61
N VAL A 217 21.24 1.66 2.68
CA VAL A 217 20.40 2.05 1.53
C VAL A 217 18.94 1.68 1.77
N LEU A 218 18.66 0.45 2.20
CA LEU A 218 17.29 -0.04 2.36
C LEU A 218 16.67 0.34 3.72
N ALA A 219 17.48 0.57 4.75
CA ALA A 219 17.00 0.85 6.10
C ALA A 219 15.97 2.00 6.22
N PRO A 220 16.11 3.15 5.51
CA PRO A 220 15.09 4.20 5.54
C PRO A 220 13.70 3.70 5.12
N TYR A 221 13.64 2.77 4.17
CA TYR A 221 12.40 2.23 3.61
C TYR A 221 11.74 1.20 4.53
N ASN A 222 12.52 0.41 5.27
CA ASN A 222 12.04 -0.67 6.13
C ASN A 222 10.96 -0.23 7.12
N ASN A 223 11.07 1.01 7.62
CA ASN A 223 10.18 1.54 8.66
C ASN A 223 9.02 2.35 8.10
N ILE A 224 9.07 2.78 6.83
CA ILE A 224 8.04 3.65 6.24
C ILE A 224 7.17 2.94 5.23
N TRP A 225 7.65 1.85 4.59
CA TRP A 225 6.94 1.24 3.45
C TRP A 225 5.48 0.89 3.72
N PRO A 226 5.04 0.38 4.90
CA PRO A 226 3.63 0.04 5.10
C PRO A 226 2.77 1.30 5.09
N GLU A 227 3.25 2.37 5.72
CA GLU A 227 2.53 3.64 5.78
C GLU A 227 2.59 4.35 4.42
N ALA A 228 3.73 4.32 3.74
CA ALA A 228 3.90 4.90 2.42
C ALA A 228 2.95 4.23 1.40
N MET A 229 2.91 2.89 1.38
CA MET A 229 2.06 2.14 0.45
C MET A 229 0.58 2.36 0.73
N LEU A 230 0.13 2.32 2.00
CA LEU A 230 -1.28 2.56 2.31
C LEU A 230 -1.67 4.03 2.09
N SER A 231 -0.77 4.99 2.34
CA SER A 231 -1.01 6.40 2.03
C SER A 231 -1.15 6.62 0.53
N ALA A 232 -0.23 6.08 -0.27
CA ALA A 232 -0.29 6.16 -1.73
C ALA A 232 -1.57 5.51 -2.27
N ALA A 233 -1.97 4.35 -1.72
CA ALA A 233 -3.21 3.69 -2.12
C ALA A 233 -4.45 4.53 -1.80
N ILE A 234 -4.54 5.11 -0.60
CA ILE A 234 -5.67 5.96 -0.20
C ILE A 234 -5.71 7.25 -1.02
N GLU A 235 -4.57 7.92 -1.18
CA GLU A 235 -4.48 9.14 -2.00
C GLU A 235 -4.87 8.86 -3.45
N PHE A 236 -4.40 7.76 -4.02
CA PHE A 236 -4.77 7.36 -5.37
C PHE A 236 -6.27 7.02 -5.48
N ILE A 237 -6.82 6.21 -4.57
CA ILE A 237 -8.25 5.85 -4.57
C ILE A 237 -9.13 7.10 -4.42
N HIS A 238 -8.79 7.99 -3.49
CA HIS A 238 -9.61 9.15 -3.17
C HIS A 238 -9.43 10.29 -4.17
N SER A 239 -8.19 10.71 -4.42
CA SER A 239 -7.89 11.92 -5.18
C SER A 239 -7.86 11.68 -6.69
N GLU A 240 -7.41 10.51 -7.14
CA GLU A 240 -7.31 10.19 -8.58
C GLU A 240 -8.57 9.48 -9.08
N LEU A 241 -9.09 8.49 -8.34
CA LEU A 241 -10.29 7.74 -8.74
C LEU A 241 -11.60 8.35 -8.24
N GLY A 242 -11.54 9.33 -7.33
CA GLY A 242 -12.73 9.98 -6.76
C GLY A 242 -13.54 9.11 -5.80
N ILE A 243 -12.94 8.06 -5.22
CA ILE A 243 -13.65 7.10 -4.37
C ILE A 243 -13.51 7.44 -2.87
N CYS A 244 -14.65 7.58 -2.18
CA CYS A 244 -14.71 8.01 -0.78
C CYS A 244 -14.85 6.87 0.23
N ASN A 245 -15.43 5.72 -0.15
CA ASN A 245 -15.64 4.59 0.76
C ASN A 245 -14.57 3.53 0.52
N ILE A 246 -13.57 3.49 1.40
CA ILE A 246 -12.43 2.57 1.26
C ILE A 246 -12.57 1.46 2.30
N PHE A 247 -12.72 0.24 1.82
CA PHE A 247 -12.68 -0.98 2.62
C PHE A 247 -11.29 -1.59 2.62
N TYR A 248 -10.96 -2.29 3.69
CA TYR A 248 -9.71 -3.01 3.85
C TYR A 248 -9.97 -4.34 4.59
N HIS A 249 -9.28 -5.41 4.20
CA HIS A 249 -9.47 -6.71 4.85
C HIS A 249 -9.01 -6.69 6.31
N THR A 250 -9.78 -7.28 7.22
CA THR A 250 -9.21 -7.76 8.48
C THR A 250 -8.35 -9.00 8.21
N HIS A 251 -7.40 -9.30 9.10
CA HIS A 251 -6.56 -10.51 8.97
C HIS A 251 -7.43 -11.77 8.83
N GLU A 252 -8.51 -11.84 9.62
CA GLU A 252 -9.45 -12.96 9.63
C GLU A 252 -10.31 -13.01 8.37
N CYS A 253 -10.83 -11.86 7.90
CA CYS A 253 -11.62 -11.80 6.68
C CYS A 253 -10.79 -12.23 5.47
N GLY A 254 -9.61 -11.63 5.27
CA GLY A 254 -8.74 -11.92 4.13
C GLY A 254 -8.37 -13.39 4.06
N GLY A 255 -7.91 -13.98 5.17
CA GLY A 255 -7.56 -15.40 5.23
C GLY A 255 -8.73 -16.33 4.90
N LYS A 256 -9.91 -16.08 5.47
CA LYS A 256 -11.12 -16.89 5.24
C LYS A 256 -11.66 -16.74 3.81
N VAL A 257 -11.79 -15.50 3.34
CA VAL A 257 -12.39 -15.18 2.04
C VAL A 257 -11.45 -15.51 0.88
N LYS A 258 -10.13 -15.51 1.08
CA LYS A 258 -9.16 -15.92 0.06
C LYS A 258 -8.72 -17.38 0.19
N GLN A 259 -9.12 -18.06 1.27
CA GLN A 259 -8.72 -19.43 1.61
C GLN A 259 -7.20 -19.62 1.65
N ILE A 260 -6.52 -18.62 2.21
CA ILE A 260 -5.08 -18.68 2.43
C ILE A 260 -4.85 -19.66 3.58
N ARG A 261 -4.30 -20.84 3.26
CA ARG A 261 -4.00 -21.90 4.23
C ARG A 261 -2.56 -21.87 4.73
N ARG A 262 -1.64 -21.42 3.89
CA ARG A 262 -0.21 -21.27 4.15
C ARG A 262 0.18 -19.85 3.76
N ASP A 263 1.19 -19.30 4.42
CA ASP A 263 1.75 -17.98 4.08
C ASP A 263 0.76 -16.81 4.25
N ALA A 264 -0.02 -16.84 5.34
CA ALA A 264 -0.86 -15.70 5.72
C ALA A 264 -0.01 -14.43 5.90
N PRO A 265 -0.50 -13.27 5.44
CA PRO A 265 0.29 -12.04 5.53
C PRO A 265 0.49 -11.63 7.01
N PRO A 266 1.54 -10.85 7.31
CA PRO A 266 1.83 -10.41 8.67
C PRO A 266 0.61 -9.74 9.33
N ARG A 267 0.20 -10.23 10.51
CA ARG A 267 -1.00 -9.77 11.21
C ARG A 267 -1.05 -8.26 11.40
N SER A 268 0.10 -7.63 11.70
CA SER A 268 0.20 -6.19 11.94
C SER A 268 -0.24 -5.32 10.75
N LEU A 269 -0.01 -5.77 9.50
CA LEU A 269 -0.49 -5.08 8.29
C LEU A 269 -2.03 -5.09 8.16
N TYR A 270 -2.68 -6.00 8.87
CA TYR A 270 -4.13 -6.24 8.83
C TYR A 270 -4.79 -6.04 10.20
N SER A 271 -4.07 -5.44 11.15
CA SER A 271 -4.59 -5.09 12.48
C SER A 271 -4.19 -3.69 12.89
N ASP A 272 -2.89 -3.38 12.89
CA ASP A 272 -2.38 -2.16 13.51
C ASP A 272 -2.34 -1.03 12.48
N LEU A 273 -1.95 -1.34 11.24
CA LEU A 273 -1.87 -0.37 10.17
C LEU A 273 -3.23 0.25 9.81
N PRO A 274 -4.33 -0.52 9.58
CA PRO A 274 -5.63 0.11 9.29
C PRO A 274 -6.15 0.97 10.45
N LYS A 275 -5.98 0.53 11.70
CA LYS A 275 -6.36 1.32 12.88
C LYS A 275 -5.58 2.63 12.98
N LYS A 276 -4.29 2.59 12.66
CA LYS A 276 -3.43 3.78 12.59
C LYS A 276 -3.94 4.79 11.55
N PHE A 277 -4.53 4.31 10.47
CA PHE A 277 -5.16 5.10 9.41
C PHE A 277 -6.65 5.40 9.67
N CYS A 278 -7.10 5.29 10.93
CA CYS A 278 -8.46 5.61 11.36
C CYS A 278 -9.57 4.74 10.75
N PHE A 279 -9.25 3.63 10.10
CA PHE A 279 -10.28 2.68 9.67
C PHE A 279 -11.07 2.15 10.87
N GLN A 280 -12.39 2.11 10.72
CA GLN A 280 -13.32 1.57 11.71
C GLN A 280 -13.71 0.15 11.34
N ILE A 281 -13.96 -0.70 12.34
CA ILE A 281 -14.45 -2.06 12.11
C ILE A 281 -15.94 -1.99 11.75
N THR A 282 -16.35 -2.73 10.72
CA THR A 282 -17.75 -2.89 10.32
C THR A 282 -18.04 -4.34 9.93
N ASP A 283 -19.28 -4.78 10.12
CA ASP A 283 -19.80 -6.07 9.63
C ASP A 283 -20.59 -5.94 8.32
N LYS A 284 -20.69 -4.72 7.78
CA LYS A 284 -21.24 -4.47 6.44
C LYS A 284 -20.20 -4.79 5.39
N ASP A 285 -20.58 -5.60 4.41
CA ASP A 285 -19.73 -5.87 3.25
C ASP A 285 -19.73 -4.66 2.30
N PRO A 286 -18.67 -4.48 1.48
CA PRO A 286 -18.77 -3.63 0.30
C PRO A 286 -19.91 -4.13 -0.59
N ARG A 287 -20.75 -3.22 -1.09
CA ARG A 287 -21.93 -3.51 -1.90
C ARG A 287 -21.59 -4.36 -3.12
N PHE A 288 -20.56 -3.96 -3.86
CA PHE A 288 -20.12 -4.66 -5.07
C PHE A 288 -19.56 -6.07 -4.80
N ILE A 289 -19.17 -6.35 -3.55
CA ILE A 289 -18.77 -7.69 -3.10
C ILE A 289 -20.00 -8.50 -2.66
N SER A 290 -20.96 -7.89 -1.97
CA SER A 290 -22.21 -8.56 -1.57
C SER A 290 -23.11 -8.93 -2.75
N ASP A 291 -22.97 -8.24 -3.88
CA ASP A 291 -23.71 -8.54 -5.11
C ASP A 291 -23.07 -9.69 -5.91
N ASP A 292 -21.84 -10.09 -5.57
CA ASP A 292 -21.15 -11.21 -6.21
C ASP A 292 -21.66 -12.56 -5.69
N ARG A 293 -22.26 -13.36 -6.60
CA ARG A 293 -22.84 -14.66 -6.28
C ARG A 293 -21.83 -15.63 -5.66
N PHE A 294 -20.56 -15.57 -6.09
CA PHE A 294 -19.54 -16.47 -5.57
C PHE A 294 -19.22 -16.12 -4.11
N TYR A 295 -18.99 -14.83 -3.83
CA TYR A 295 -18.75 -14.33 -2.49
C TYR A 295 -19.92 -14.67 -1.56
N VAL A 296 -21.17 -14.42 -1.98
CA VAL A 296 -22.37 -14.73 -1.20
C VAL A 296 -22.43 -16.22 -0.84
N ARG A 297 -22.19 -17.11 -1.81
CA ARG A 297 -22.16 -18.56 -1.55
C ARG A 297 -21.10 -18.93 -0.51
N LYS A 298 -19.92 -18.31 -0.59
CA LYS A 298 -18.82 -18.55 0.33
C LYS A 298 -19.13 -18.02 1.73
N LYS A 299 -19.65 -16.80 1.83
CA LYS A 299 -20.00 -16.14 3.10
C LYS A 299 -20.99 -16.96 3.92
N ARG A 300 -21.92 -17.70 3.30
CA ARG A 300 -22.85 -18.60 4.02
C ARG A 300 -22.17 -19.63 4.92
N HIS A 301 -20.95 -20.04 4.57
CA HIS A 301 -20.17 -21.00 5.36
C HIS A 301 -19.17 -20.34 6.31
N LEU A 302 -19.05 -19.02 6.25
CA LEU A 302 -18.18 -18.23 7.11
C LEU A 302 -19.03 -17.66 8.25
N LYS A 303 -18.57 -17.81 9.50
CA LYS A 303 -19.11 -17.06 10.65
C LYS A 303 -18.99 -15.54 10.39
N LYS A 304 -19.50 -14.72 11.31
CA LYS A 304 -19.37 -13.24 11.29
C LYS A 304 -18.04 -12.77 10.68
N ILE A 305 -18.12 -11.99 9.61
CA ILE A 305 -17.00 -11.39 8.90
C ILE A 305 -16.99 -9.91 9.24
N ASN A 306 -15.82 -9.38 9.56
CA ASN A 306 -15.63 -7.96 9.77
C ASN A 306 -14.63 -7.41 8.76
N TRP A 307 -14.87 -6.17 8.36
CA TRP A 307 -14.05 -5.36 7.47
C TRP A 307 -13.54 -4.15 8.23
N TYR A 308 -12.47 -3.55 7.72
CA TYR A 308 -12.12 -2.18 8.02
C TYR A 308 -12.79 -1.28 6.98
N LYS A 309 -13.39 -0.16 7.41
CA LYS A 309 -13.95 0.88 6.55
C LYS A 309 -13.38 2.24 6.92
N LEU A 310 -12.97 3.00 5.92
CA LEU A 310 -12.59 4.40 6.00
C LEU A 310 -13.55 5.20 5.10
N GLU A 311 -14.13 6.26 5.66
CA GLU A 311 -15.03 7.18 4.96
C GLU A 311 -14.37 8.56 4.92
N LEU A 312 -14.00 9.00 3.72
CA LEU A 312 -13.35 10.30 3.45
C LEU A 312 -14.38 11.32 2.93
#